data_AF-M2ZYP4-F1
#
_entry.id   AF-M2ZYP4-F1
#
_cell.length_a   1.000
_cell.length_b   1.000
_cell.length_c   1.000
_cell.angle_alpha   90.00
_cell.angle_beta   90.00
_cell.angle_gamma   90.00
#
_symmetry.space_group_name_H-M   'P 1'
#
loop_
_entity.id
_entity.type
_entity.pdbx_description
1 polymer ?
#
loop_
_entity_poly.entity_id
_entity_poly.type
_entity_poly.pdbx_seq_one_letter_code
_entity_poly.pdbx_strand_id
1 'polypeptide(L)'
;MAQMQQQMQQHMAQMQQQMQEMETRILTRISSSDANNLARLANSQLTSPEHALIPLRSITNTLIDNFPATPAAIATFSQASLTNLLTALGEDPNGSIGVKRQRFRRALGLQEEAV
;
A
#
# COMPACT_ATOMS: atom_id res chain seq x y z
N MET A 1 -29.04 21.03 33.70
CA MET A 1 -29.49 19.82 32.95
C MET A 1 -29.37 19.97 31.43
N ALA A 2 -29.82 21.07 30.81
CA ALA A 2 -29.71 21.28 29.36
C ALA A 2 -28.29 21.16 28.79
N GLN A 3 -27.29 21.72 29.49
CA GLN A 3 -25.88 21.66 29.07
C GLN A 3 -25.31 20.23 29.04
N MET A 4 -25.73 19.38 29.98
CA MET A 4 -25.30 17.98 30.07
C MET A 4 -25.93 17.14 28.95
N GLN A 5 -27.17 17.44 28.57
CA GLN A 5 -27.85 16.84 27.42
C GLN A 5 -27.16 17.20 26.10
N GLN A 6 -26.79 18.48 25.93
CA GLN A 6 -26.08 18.94 24.73
C GLN A 6 -24.68 18.31 24.61
N GLN A 7 -23.96 18.18 25.72
CA GLN A 7 -22.66 17.50 25.75
C GLN A 7 -22.78 16.02 25.37
N MET A 8 -23.81 15.31 25.85
CA MET A 8 -24.04 13.91 25.45
C MET A 8 -24.41 13.77 23.97
N GLN A 9 -25.21 14.68 23.43
CA GLN A 9 -25.55 14.68 22.00
C GLN A 9 -24.31 14.90 21.12
N GLN A 10 -23.45 15.86 21.49
CA GLN A 10 -22.19 16.12 20.78
C GLN A 10 -21.26 14.90 20.86
N HIS A 11 -21.15 14.27 22.03
CA HIS A 11 -20.32 13.08 22.19
C HIS A 11 -20.84 11.90 21.36
N MET A 12 -22.15 11.67 21.32
CA MET A 12 -22.75 10.63 20.48
C MET A 12 -22.53 10.88 18.99
N ALA A 13 -22.69 12.13 18.53
CA ALA A 13 -22.43 12.49 17.14
C ALA A 13 -20.95 12.25 16.77
N GLN A 14 -20.03 12.62 17.67
CA GLN A 14 -18.59 12.37 17.46
C GLN A 14 -18.28 10.86 17.41
N MET A 15 -18.87 10.06 18.29
CA MET A 15 -18.68 8.60 18.26
C MET A 15 -19.24 7.97 16.98
N GLN A 16 -20.40 8.42 16.52
CA GLN A 16 -20.99 7.93 15.25
C GLN A 16 -20.07 8.25 14.07
N GLN A 17 -19.53 9.47 14.00
CA GLN A 17 -18.60 9.85 12.95
C GLN A 17 -17.31 9.00 13.00
N GLN A 18 -16.71 8.83 14.19
CA GLN A 18 -15.52 7.99 14.35
C GLN A 18 -15.76 6.55 13.92
N MET A 19 -16.95 6.00 14.21
CA MET A 19 -17.34 4.65 13.81
C MET A 19 -17.47 4.52 12.28
N GLN A 20 -18.10 5.48 11.62
CA GLN A 20 -18.22 5.51 10.15
C GLN A 20 -16.87 5.65 9.46
N GLU A 21 -15.98 6.50 9.99
CA GLU A 21 -14.62 6.65 9.49
C GLU A 21 -13.81 5.36 9.66
N MET A 22 -13.97 4.67 10.79
CA MET A 22 -13.31 3.39 11.05
C MET A 22 -13.80 2.31 10.08
N GLU A 23 -15.11 2.19 9.88
CA GLU A 23 -15.71 1.26 8.91
C GLU A 23 -15.17 1.52 7.51
N THR A 24 -15.17 2.78 7.06
CA THR A 24 -14.65 3.18 5.75
C THR A 24 -13.17 2.79 5.59
N ARG A 25 -12.34 3.03 6.62
CA ARG A 25 -10.91 2.66 6.59
C ARG A 25 -10.71 1.15 6.53
N ILE A 26 -11.53 0.37 7.23
CA ILE A 26 -11.46 -1.10 7.21
C ILE A 26 -11.84 -1.63 5.83
N LEU A 27 -12.98 -1.21 5.29
CA LEU A 27 -13.45 -1.63 3.97
C LEU A 27 -12.46 -1.25 2.86
N THR A 28 -11.87 -0.05 2.96
CA THR A 28 -10.81 0.40 2.03
C THR A 28 -9.59 -0.50 2.10
N ARG A 29 -9.14 -0.87 3.31
CA ARG A 29 -8.00 -1.78 3.49
C ARG A 29 -8.29 -3.17 2.94
N ILE A 30 -9.47 -3.73 3.19
CA ILE A 30 -9.88 -5.03 2.65
C ILE A 30 -9.83 -4.99 1.12
N SER A 31 -10.48 -4.00 0.50
CA SER A 31 -10.49 -3.87 -0.97
C SER A 31 -9.08 -3.69 -1.55
N SER A 32 -8.23 -2.88 -0.92
CA SER A 32 -6.84 -2.72 -1.36
C SER A 32 -6.03 -4.01 -1.23
N SER A 33 -6.26 -4.78 -0.16
CA SER A 33 -5.61 -6.06 0.07
C SER A 33 -6.00 -7.08 -0.99
N ASP A 34 -7.29 -7.19 -1.32
CA ASP A 34 -7.78 -8.13 -2.33
C ASP A 34 -7.21 -7.81 -3.73
N ALA A 35 -7.25 -6.54 -4.13
CA ALA A 35 -6.65 -6.09 -5.37
C ALA A 35 -5.14 -6.39 -5.42
N ASN A 36 -4.44 -6.12 -4.31
CA ASN A 36 -3.00 -6.34 -4.21
C ASN A 36 -2.64 -7.82 -4.20
N ASN A 37 -3.46 -8.69 -3.61
CA ASN A 37 -3.24 -10.14 -3.61
C ASN A 37 -3.33 -10.70 -5.03
N LEU A 38 -4.31 -10.27 -5.83
CA LEU A 38 -4.41 -10.64 -7.24
C LEU A 38 -3.22 -10.12 -8.05
N ALA A 39 -2.82 -8.87 -7.84
CA ALA A 39 -1.65 -8.30 -8.51
C ALA A 39 -0.36 -9.05 -8.15
N ARG A 40 -0.15 -9.36 -6.87
CA ARG A 40 1.00 -10.15 -6.40
C ARG A 40 1.03 -11.54 -7.01
N LEU A 41 -0.11 -12.23 -7.09
CA LEU A 41 -0.23 -13.53 -7.73
C LEU A 41 0.13 -13.46 -9.22
N ALA A 42 -0.37 -12.45 -9.95
CA ALA A 42 -0.01 -12.30 -11.36
C ALA A 42 1.49 -11.97 -11.53
N ASN A 43 2.02 -11.06 -10.72
CA ASN A 43 3.41 -10.65 -10.75
C ASN A 43 4.37 -11.80 -10.39
N SER A 44 3.97 -12.72 -9.50
CA SER A 44 4.81 -13.87 -9.13
C SER A 44 5.02 -14.87 -10.26
N GLN A 45 4.14 -14.86 -11.26
CA GLN A 45 4.23 -15.70 -12.45
C GLN A 45 5.09 -15.07 -13.56
N LEU A 46 5.60 -13.85 -13.37
CA LEU A 46 6.47 -13.22 -14.35
C LEU A 46 7.83 -13.91 -14.37
N THR A 47 8.22 -14.39 -15.56
CA THR A 47 9.50 -15.06 -15.80
C THR A 47 10.54 -14.16 -16.48
N SER A 48 10.14 -12.98 -16.94
CA SER A 48 11.01 -12.02 -17.63
C SER A 48 11.02 -10.68 -16.91
N PRO A 49 12.19 -10.03 -16.77
CA PRO A 49 12.31 -8.73 -16.12
C PRO A 49 11.73 -7.57 -16.96
N GLU A 50 11.37 -7.84 -18.22
CA GLU A 50 10.77 -6.85 -19.14
C GLU A 50 9.25 -6.98 -19.24
N HIS A 51 8.65 -8.03 -18.66
CA HIS A 51 7.20 -8.16 -18.66
C HIS A 51 6.55 -7.07 -17.80
N ALA A 52 5.38 -6.60 -18.24
CA ALA A 52 4.63 -5.58 -17.54
C ALA A 52 4.19 -6.06 -16.16
N LEU A 53 4.43 -5.24 -15.14
CA LEU A 53 3.89 -5.44 -13.80
C LEU A 53 2.42 -5.05 -13.75
N ILE A 54 1.63 -5.84 -13.03
CA ILE A 54 0.32 -5.38 -12.55
C ILE A 54 0.57 -4.47 -11.35
N PRO A 55 0.10 -3.21 -11.38
CA PRO A 55 0.34 -2.26 -10.31
C PRO A 55 -0.42 -2.66 -9.04
N LEU A 56 0.25 -2.50 -7.89
CA LEU A 56 -0.40 -2.55 -6.59
C LEU A 56 -1.04 -1.19 -6.28
N ARG A 57 -2.04 -1.22 -5.43
CA ARG A 57 -2.73 -0.07 -4.84
C ARG A 57 -2.14 0.27 -3.48
N SER A 58 -2.25 1.53 -3.12
CA SER A 58 -1.84 2.04 -1.82
C SER A 58 -2.72 1.51 -0.68
N ILE A 59 -2.32 1.77 0.56
CA ILE A 59 -3.15 1.49 1.75
C ILE A 59 -4.50 2.23 1.77
N THR A 60 -4.67 3.25 0.92
CA THR A 60 -5.94 3.98 0.71
C THR A 60 -6.65 3.54 -0.57
N ASN A 61 -6.28 2.40 -1.14
CA ASN A 61 -6.86 1.81 -2.35
C ASN A 61 -6.74 2.68 -3.63
N THR A 62 -5.77 3.60 -3.67
CA THR A 62 -5.51 4.47 -4.84
C THR A 62 -4.36 3.92 -5.68
N LEU A 63 -4.24 4.39 -6.92
CA LEU A 63 -3.04 4.15 -7.71
C LEU A 63 -1.84 4.82 -7.02
N ILE A 64 -0.67 4.20 -7.18
CA ILE A 64 0.59 4.71 -6.64
C ILE A 64 1.33 5.41 -7.79
N ASP A 65 1.66 6.68 -7.60
CA ASP A 65 2.40 7.45 -8.59
C ASP A 65 3.81 6.89 -8.80
N ASN A 66 4.29 6.93 -10.04
CA ASN A 66 5.61 6.43 -10.43
C ASN A 66 5.83 4.94 -10.11
N PHE A 67 4.76 4.14 -10.14
CA PHE A 67 4.86 2.70 -10.03
C PHE A 67 5.68 2.13 -11.22
N PRO A 68 6.62 1.19 -10.98
CA PRO A 68 7.46 0.66 -12.06
C PRO A 68 6.62 -0.08 -13.09
N ALA A 69 6.91 0.13 -14.38
CA ALA A 69 6.24 -0.59 -15.46
C ALA A 69 6.69 -2.06 -15.55
N THR A 70 7.94 -2.36 -15.19
CA THR A 70 8.56 -3.69 -15.31
C THR A 70 9.43 -4.02 -14.09
N PRO A 71 9.75 -5.30 -13.81
CA PRO A 71 10.71 -5.66 -12.77
C PRO A 71 12.08 -5.01 -12.95
N ALA A 72 12.58 -4.90 -14.19
CA ALA A 72 13.88 -4.27 -14.49
C ALA A 72 13.93 -2.79 -14.07
N ALA A 73 12.83 -2.06 -14.25
CA ALA A 73 12.76 -0.63 -13.91
C ALA A 73 13.04 -0.35 -12.43
N ILE A 74 12.77 -1.31 -11.54
CA ILE A 74 13.00 -1.21 -10.09
C ILE A 74 14.49 -0.97 -9.76
N ALA A 75 15.41 -1.50 -10.57
CA ALA A 75 16.85 -1.33 -10.36
C ALA A 75 17.29 0.15 -10.42
N THR A 76 16.57 0.97 -11.19
CA THR A 76 16.90 2.36 -11.47
C THR A 76 16.40 3.36 -10.41
N PHE A 77 15.56 2.91 -9.47
CA PHE A 77 14.93 3.80 -8.51
C PHE A 77 15.90 4.34 -7.47
N SER A 78 15.72 5.63 -7.17
CA SER A 78 16.43 6.30 -6.08
C SER A 78 15.96 5.81 -4.70
N GLN A 79 16.75 6.07 -3.67
CA GLN A 79 16.38 5.77 -2.29
C GLN A 79 15.10 6.51 -1.85
N ALA A 80 14.89 7.74 -2.31
CA ALA A 80 13.68 8.51 -2.02
C ALA A 80 12.44 7.91 -2.71
N SER A 81 12.57 7.52 -3.98
CA SER A 81 11.51 6.85 -4.74
C SER A 81 11.07 5.55 -4.05
N LEU A 82 12.02 4.70 -3.65
CA LEU A 82 11.72 3.46 -2.94
C LEU A 82 11.08 3.70 -1.57
N THR A 83 11.49 4.74 -0.84
CA THR A 83 10.81 5.13 0.42
C THR A 83 9.36 5.47 0.16
N ASN A 84 9.06 6.32 -0.83
CA ASN A 84 7.69 6.72 -1.12
C ASN A 84 6.81 5.53 -1.52
N LEU A 85 7.34 4.63 -2.36
CA LEU A 85 6.64 3.43 -2.80
C LEU A 85 6.37 2.46 -1.64
N LEU A 86 7.36 2.19 -0.78
CA LEU A 86 7.20 1.34 0.39
C LEU A 86 6.19 1.94 1.38
N THR A 87 6.25 3.24 1.64
CA THR A 87 5.29 3.93 2.50
C THR A 87 3.87 3.87 1.93
N ALA A 88 3.70 4.05 0.62
CA ALA A 88 2.39 3.95 -0.03
C ALA A 88 1.78 2.54 0.11
N LEU A 89 2.62 1.50 0.10
CA LEU A 89 2.24 0.10 0.33
C LEU A 89 2.04 -0.25 1.81
N GLY A 90 2.38 0.65 2.75
CA GLY A 90 2.36 0.37 4.18
C GLY A 90 3.50 -0.56 4.65
N GLU A 91 4.54 -0.71 3.83
CA GLU A 91 5.75 -1.46 4.15
C GLU A 91 6.73 -0.58 4.94
N ASP A 92 7.67 -1.20 5.66
CA ASP A 92 8.76 -0.46 6.31
C ASP A 92 9.62 0.26 5.26
N PRO A 93 9.81 1.60 5.32
CA PRO A 93 10.61 2.34 4.34
C PRO A 93 12.08 2.52 4.76
N ASN A 94 12.51 1.93 5.88
CA ASN A 94 13.87 2.11 6.42
C ASN A 94 14.90 1.15 5.84
N GLY A 95 16.18 1.49 5.98
CA GLY A 95 17.32 0.67 5.55
C GLY A 95 18.10 1.25 4.37
N SER A 96 19.10 0.50 3.90
CA SER A 96 19.88 0.86 2.70
C SER A 96 19.04 0.70 1.43
N ILE A 97 19.48 1.31 0.33
CA ILE A 97 18.80 1.19 -0.97
C ILE A 97 18.60 -0.26 -1.42
N GLY A 98 19.59 -1.14 -1.17
CA GLY A 98 19.49 -2.57 -1.48
C GLY A 98 18.39 -3.27 -0.70
N VAL A 99 18.31 -3.02 0.62
CA VAL A 99 17.26 -3.56 1.49
C VAL A 99 15.88 -3.08 1.06
N LYS A 100 15.73 -1.79 0.76
CA LYS A 100 14.47 -1.23 0.26
C LYS A 100 14.06 -1.85 -1.07
N ARG A 101 15.02 -2.05 -1.98
CA ARG A 101 14.78 -2.66 -3.29
C ARG A 101 14.30 -4.10 -3.14
N GLN A 102 14.98 -4.91 -2.33
CA GLN A 102 14.57 -6.30 -2.08
C GLN A 102 13.18 -6.35 -1.42
N ARG A 103 12.94 -5.52 -0.40
CA ARG A 103 11.63 -5.43 0.26
C ARG A 103 10.54 -5.04 -0.73
N PHE A 104 10.80 -4.06 -1.59
CA PHE A 104 9.85 -3.63 -2.61
C PHE A 104 9.56 -4.75 -3.61
N ARG A 105 10.58 -5.42 -4.15
CA ARG A 105 10.39 -6.59 -5.04
C ARG A 105 9.54 -7.68 -4.39
N ARG A 106 9.81 -8.02 -3.13
CA ARG A 106 9.02 -8.97 -2.36
C ARG A 106 7.57 -8.50 -2.18
N ALA A 107 7.36 -7.22 -1.90
CA ALA A 107 6.03 -6.63 -1.79
C ALA A 107 5.25 -6.71 -3.12
N LEU A 108 5.94 -6.74 -4.26
CA LEU A 108 5.31 -6.94 -5.56
C LEU A 108 4.96 -8.40 -5.88
N GLY A 109 5.41 -9.36 -5.06
CA GLY A 109 5.28 -10.80 -5.33
C GLY A 109 6.31 -11.35 -6.31
N LEU A 110 7.35 -10.58 -6.65
CA LEU A 110 8.39 -11.04 -7.58
C LEU A 110 9.29 -12.10 -6.96
N GLN A 111 9.77 -13.03 -7.79
CA GLN A 111 10.79 -13.99 -7.40
C GLN A 111 12.11 -13.26 -7.06
N GLU A 112 12.86 -13.82 -6.11
CA GLU A 112 14.20 -13.33 -5.79
C GLU A 112 15.09 -13.50 -7.02
N GLU A 113 15.92 -12.49 -7.32
CA GLU A 113 16.93 -12.64 -8.37
C GLU A 113 17.96 -13.65 -7.88
N ALA A 114 18.30 -14.62 -8.74
CA ALA A 114 19.44 -15.49 -8.49
C ALA A 114 20.69 -14.61 -8.34
N VAL A 115 21.37 -14.75 -7.20
CA VAL A 115 22.61 -14.04 -6.84
C VAL A 115 23.75 -14.46 -7.77
#